data_AF-A0A7E6EK92-F1
#
_entry.id   AF-A0A7E6EK92-F1
#
_cell.length_a   1.000
_cell.length_b   1.000
_cell.length_c   1.000
_cell.angle_alpha   90.00
_cell.angle_beta   90.00
_cell.angle_gamma   90.00
#
_symmetry.space_group_name_H-M   'P 1'
#
loop_
_entity.id
_entity.type
_entity.pdbx_description
1 polymer ?
#
loop_
_entity_poly.entity_id
_entity_poly.type
_entity_poly.pdbx_seq_one_letter_code
_entity_poly.pdbx_strand_id
1 'polypeptide(L)'
;MEDELSSLTGAYEVEYCGLRGQKEIFSINCLVPDDVTKDEVLKQIFEIFNTSQTLHNLKIQIELIGEMFCNESTTSTSNGTFYWPMTKIGTDVTIPCHANVATRHCSSGNVAQLEMPTNQYGTSRKCSPFTGVWQKPDMSQCYNTERITQQLKNITIVDIGKENVEQVSIILSDISKKSVYFKAEDIDLAVDIQEKMLPLISNVSADITLKNILLSINNMIDTPEEILVEADGTESRMLDIIEAILEEIPLEGQQLTALYSNLGIGVIKVEKDTFNGAVYGISFGNNETEAKTMIHNYSNPDPQVEDTGNFISLPKSLFKQLKEEERSTISRIAFFSLKDDKLYRVIQHSRTKANTKINSHIIAANVPNIQITNLDEPVNISFRPIDQVNAIDLL
;
A
#
# COMPACT_ATOMS: atom_id res chain seq x y z
N MET A 1 -25.19 -7.24 -49.78
CA MET A 1 -25.20 -6.94 -48.33
C MET A 1 -26.30 -5.93 -48.02
N GLU A 2 -26.35 -4.77 -48.69
CA GLU A 2 -27.49 -3.83 -48.58
C GLU A 2 -28.83 -4.48 -48.92
N ASP A 3 -28.90 -5.25 -50.01
CA ASP A 3 -30.12 -5.97 -50.38
C ASP A 3 -30.62 -6.94 -49.30
N GLU A 4 -29.71 -7.56 -48.54
CA GLU A 4 -30.07 -8.49 -47.45
C GLU A 4 -30.62 -7.71 -46.24
N LEU A 5 -30.06 -6.52 -45.98
CA LEU A 5 -30.45 -5.63 -44.88
C LEU A 5 -31.72 -4.83 -45.18
N SER A 6 -32.14 -4.74 -46.44
CA SER A 6 -33.35 -4.00 -46.84
C SER A 6 -34.65 -4.57 -46.23
N SER A 7 -34.58 -5.79 -45.68
CA SER A 7 -35.66 -6.45 -44.95
C SER A 7 -35.82 -5.98 -43.49
N LEU A 8 -34.87 -5.21 -42.95
CA LEU A 8 -34.89 -4.72 -41.58
C LEU A 8 -35.67 -3.41 -41.43
N THR A 9 -36.26 -3.21 -40.24
CA THR A 9 -36.89 -1.94 -39.87
C THR A 9 -35.81 -0.86 -39.71
N GLY A 10 -35.89 0.21 -40.50
CA GLY A 10 -34.95 1.33 -40.50
C GLY A 10 -34.33 1.58 -41.87
N ALA A 11 -33.36 2.50 -41.93
CA ALA A 11 -32.52 2.70 -43.10
C ALA A 11 -31.11 2.18 -42.81
N TYR A 12 -30.59 1.36 -43.73
CA TYR A 12 -29.27 0.73 -43.62
C TYR A 12 -28.43 1.12 -44.81
N GLU A 13 -27.20 1.59 -44.55
CA GLU A 13 -26.22 1.93 -45.57
C GLU A 13 -24.97 1.10 -45.33
N VAL A 14 -24.45 0.43 -46.37
CA VAL A 14 -23.25 -0.39 -46.25
C VAL A 14 -22.11 0.28 -47.01
N GLU A 15 -21.08 0.67 -46.28
CA GLU A 15 -19.89 1.30 -46.87
C GLU A 15 -18.72 0.30 -46.91
N TYR A 16 -18.08 0.15 -48.07
CA TYR A 16 -16.87 -0.66 -48.20
C TYR A 16 -15.65 0.05 -47.62
N CYS A 17 -14.92 -0.66 -46.77
CA CYS A 17 -13.84 -0.11 -45.96
C CYS A 17 -12.44 -0.49 -46.42
N GLY A 18 -12.32 -1.46 -47.33
CA GLY A 18 -11.05 -2.01 -47.79
C GLY A 18 -10.81 -3.46 -47.36
N LEU A 19 -9.58 -3.91 -47.59
CA LEU A 19 -9.10 -5.27 -47.31
C LEU A 19 -8.17 -5.29 -46.09
N ARG A 20 -8.38 -6.22 -45.16
CA ARG A 20 -7.48 -6.51 -44.04
C ARG A 20 -7.06 -7.98 -44.11
N GLY A 21 -5.84 -8.23 -44.59
CA GLY A 21 -5.39 -9.60 -44.92
C GLY A 21 -6.21 -10.17 -46.08
N GLN A 22 -6.87 -11.31 -45.87
CA GLN A 22 -7.79 -11.93 -46.83
C GLN A 22 -9.28 -11.59 -46.58
N LYS A 23 -9.57 -10.69 -45.64
CA LYS A 23 -10.95 -10.29 -45.29
C LYS A 23 -11.30 -8.94 -45.89
N GLU A 24 -12.45 -8.84 -46.54
CA GLU A 24 -13.06 -7.56 -46.92
C GLU A 24 -13.83 -6.99 -45.71
N ILE A 25 -13.67 -5.70 -45.46
CA ILE A 25 -14.28 -5.02 -44.31
C ILE A 25 -15.36 -4.07 -44.83
N PHE A 26 -16.51 -4.06 -44.15
CA PHE A 26 -17.65 -3.21 -44.45
C PHE A 26 -18.16 -2.57 -43.15
N SER A 27 -18.66 -1.32 -43.23
CA SER A 27 -19.35 -0.63 -42.15
C SER A 27 -20.83 -0.58 -42.47
N ILE A 28 -21.68 -0.86 -41.47
CA ILE A 28 -23.14 -0.83 -41.62
C ILE A 28 -23.66 0.32 -40.76
N ASN A 29 -24.10 1.40 -41.40
CA ASN A 29 -24.74 2.53 -40.72
C ASN A 29 -26.24 2.27 -40.66
N CYS A 30 -26.82 2.33 -39.47
CA CYS A 30 -28.23 2.03 -39.23
C CYS A 30 -28.94 3.25 -38.65
N LEU A 31 -30.05 3.66 -39.26
CA LEU A 31 -31.00 4.64 -38.74
C LEU A 31 -32.28 3.89 -38.36
N VAL A 32 -32.48 3.67 -37.06
CA VAL A 32 -33.60 2.92 -36.51
C VAL A 32 -34.45 3.81 -35.58
N PRO A 33 -35.74 3.48 -35.36
CA PRO A 33 -36.57 4.16 -34.37
C PRO A 33 -35.97 4.14 -32.95
N ASP A 34 -36.28 5.16 -32.14
CA ASP A 34 -35.72 5.35 -30.79
C ASP A 34 -36.02 4.19 -29.81
N ASP A 35 -37.04 3.38 -30.08
CA ASP A 35 -37.44 2.22 -29.27
C ASP A 35 -36.64 0.94 -29.57
N VAL A 36 -35.75 0.96 -30.57
CA VAL A 36 -34.91 -0.19 -30.96
C VAL A 36 -33.51 -0.06 -30.35
N THR A 37 -33.08 -1.07 -29.59
CA THR A 37 -31.75 -1.07 -28.97
C THR A 37 -30.64 -1.53 -29.92
N LYS A 38 -29.40 -1.12 -29.64
CA LYS A 38 -28.21 -1.55 -30.41
C LYS A 38 -28.06 -3.07 -30.45
N ASP A 39 -28.34 -3.76 -29.34
CA ASP A 39 -28.21 -5.21 -29.26
C ASP A 39 -29.28 -5.93 -30.09
N GLU A 40 -30.50 -5.38 -30.16
CA GLU A 40 -31.54 -5.88 -31.06
C GLU A 40 -31.16 -5.72 -32.53
N VAL A 41 -30.59 -4.57 -32.92
CA VAL A 41 -30.10 -4.36 -34.29
C VAL A 41 -28.98 -5.36 -34.62
N LEU A 42 -27.98 -5.52 -33.74
CA LEU A 42 -26.89 -6.47 -33.96
C LEU A 42 -27.39 -7.91 -34.09
N LYS A 43 -28.35 -8.31 -33.26
CA LYS A 43 -28.96 -9.63 -33.32
C LYS A 43 -29.70 -9.85 -34.64
N GLN A 44 -30.51 -8.88 -35.07
CA GLN A 44 -31.24 -8.96 -36.33
C GLN A 44 -30.31 -9.05 -37.55
N ILE A 45 -29.24 -8.25 -37.58
CA ILE A 45 -28.21 -8.31 -38.64
C ILE A 45 -27.52 -9.68 -38.66
N PHE A 46 -27.16 -10.21 -37.47
CA PHE A 46 -26.51 -11.52 -37.36
C PHE A 46 -27.42 -12.66 -37.84
N GLU A 47 -28.71 -12.62 -37.50
CA GLU A 47 -29.70 -13.61 -37.94
C GLU A 47 -29.89 -13.59 -39.47
N ILE A 48 -30.00 -12.40 -40.08
CA ILE A 48 -30.12 -12.26 -41.54
C ILE A 48 -28.89 -12.81 -42.26
N PHE A 49 -27.69 -12.42 -41.82
CA PHE A 49 -26.48 -12.86 -42.50
C PHE A 49 -26.23 -14.36 -42.38
N ASN A 50 -26.62 -14.99 -41.27
CA ASN A 50 -26.51 -16.44 -41.09
C ASN A 50 -27.58 -17.22 -41.88
N THR A 51 -28.74 -16.62 -42.13
CA THR A 51 -29.86 -17.28 -42.84
C THR A 51 -29.90 -16.95 -44.33
N SER A 52 -29.06 -16.02 -44.79
CA SER A 52 -28.99 -15.59 -46.19
C SER A 52 -28.50 -16.71 -47.11
N GLN A 53 -29.42 -17.18 -47.98
CA GLN A 53 -29.11 -18.16 -49.01
C GLN A 53 -28.10 -17.61 -50.04
N THR A 54 -28.15 -16.30 -50.31
CA THR A 54 -27.23 -15.62 -51.24
C THR A 54 -25.80 -15.71 -50.75
N LEU A 55 -25.56 -15.33 -49.49
CA LEU A 55 -24.23 -15.36 -48.87
C LEU A 55 -23.70 -16.79 -48.75
N HIS A 56 -24.57 -17.74 -48.40
CA HIS A 56 -24.23 -19.16 -48.35
C HIS A 56 -23.81 -19.70 -49.73
N ASN A 57 -24.55 -19.36 -50.80
CA ASN A 57 -24.24 -19.80 -52.17
C ASN A 57 -22.90 -19.21 -52.68
N LEU A 58 -22.55 -18.00 -52.24
CA LEU A 58 -21.28 -17.34 -52.53
C LEU A 58 -20.13 -17.80 -51.61
N LYS A 59 -20.40 -18.65 -50.62
CA LYS A 59 -19.43 -19.14 -49.61
C LYS A 59 -18.75 -18.00 -48.84
N ILE A 60 -19.47 -16.91 -48.58
CA ILE A 60 -18.97 -15.77 -47.82
C ILE A 60 -19.23 -16.02 -46.33
N GLN A 61 -18.18 -15.99 -45.51
CA GLN A 61 -18.31 -16.05 -44.06
C GLN A 61 -18.27 -14.63 -43.48
N ILE A 62 -19.32 -14.25 -42.74
CA ILE A 62 -19.43 -12.92 -42.12
C ILE A 62 -19.11 -13.03 -40.63
N GLU A 63 -18.34 -12.06 -40.14
CA GLU A 63 -18.00 -11.89 -38.74
C GLU A 63 -18.40 -10.46 -38.33
N LEU A 64 -19.32 -10.31 -37.38
CA LEU A 64 -19.74 -9.01 -36.87
C LEU A 64 -18.79 -8.55 -35.77
N ILE A 65 -18.07 -7.45 -36.02
CA ILE A 65 -17.22 -6.80 -35.03
C ILE A 65 -18.08 -5.80 -34.25
N GLY A 66 -18.76 -6.27 -33.21
CA GLY A 66 -19.61 -5.42 -32.34
C GLY A 66 -18.83 -4.67 -31.24
N GLU A 67 -17.57 -5.07 -31.01
CA GLU A 67 -16.74 -4.48 -29.96
C GLU A 67 -15.97 -3.28 -30.48
N MET A 68 -16.27 -2.14 -29.88
CA MET A 68 -15.60 -0.87 -30.14
C MET A 68 -14.63 -0.58 -29.00
N PHE A 69 -13.50 0.03 -29.34
CA PHE A 69 -12.39 0.25 -28.42
C PHE A 69 -11.94 1.72 -28.42
N CYS A 70 -11.25 2.13 -27.37
CA CYS A 70 -10.30 3.23 -27.45
C CYS A 70 -8.97 2.66 -27.93
N ASN A 71 -8.32 3.34 -28.87
CA ASN A 71 -6.99 2.95 -29.33
C ASN A 71 -5.96 3.15 -28.21
N GLU A 72 -4.78 2.55 -28.37
CA GLU A 72 -3.64 2.84 -27.48
C GLU A 72 -3.38 4.35 -27.43
N SER A 73 -3.08 4.86 -26.23
CA SER A 73 -2.86 6.28 -26.00
C SER A 73 -1.73 6.46 -25.00
N THR A 74 -1.03 7.58 -25.12
CA THR A 74 0.03 7.95 -24.20
C THR A 74 -0.35 9.23 -23.49
N THR A 75 -0.08 9.30 -22.19
CA THR A 75 -0.16 10.54 -21.41
C THR A 75 1.20 10.83 -20.80
N SER A 76 1.83 11.91 -21.24
CA SER A 76 3.07 12.40 -20.65
C SER A 76 2.75 13.43 -19.57
N THR A 77 3.30 13.25 -18.39
CA THR A 77 3.21 14.18 -17.26
C THR A 77 4.60 14.45 -16.68
N SER A 78 4.71 15.28 -15.64
CA SER A 78 5.95 15.41 -14.84
C SER A 78 6.39 14.07 -14.25
N ASN A 79 5.46 13.15 -14.00
CA ASN A 79 5.69 11.85 -13.36
C ASN A 79 6.06 10.73 -14.33
N GLY A 80 6.34 11.08 -15.59
CA GLY A 80 6.72 10.13 -16.61
C GLY A 80 5.66 9.94 -17.70
N THR A 81 5.80 8.85 -18.44
CA THR A 81 4.98 8.56 -19.61
C THR A 81 4.14 7.33 -19.35
N PHE A 82 2.82 7.51 -19.35
CA PHE A 82 1.83 6.49 -19.09
C PHE A 82 1.29 5.94 -20.40
N TYR A 83 1.32 4.62 -20.55
CA TYR A 83 0.85 3.90 -21.73
C TYR A 83 -0.50 3.25 -21.43
N TRP A 84 -1.55 3.74 -22.08
CA TRP A 84 -2.90 3.22 -21.97
C TRP A 84 -3.11 2.15 -23.05
N PRO A 85 -3.37 0.89 -22.65
CA PRO A 85 -3.59 -0.17 -23.62
C PRO A 85 -4.93 -0.01 -24.32
N MET A 86 -5.09 -0.71 -25.45
CA MET A 86 -6.38 -0.82 -26.11
C MET A 86 -7.45 -1.31 -25.13
N THR A 87 -8.55 -0.57 -25.04
CA THR A 87 -9.56 -0.75 -23.97
C THR A 87 -10.96 -0.68 -24.56
N LYS A 88 -11.85 -1.58 -24.13
CA LYS A 88 -13.23 -1.66 -24.65
C LYS A 88 -14.04 -0.44 -24.20
N ILE A 89 -14.92 0.06 -25.07
CA ILE A 89 -15.83 1.16 -24.69
C ILE A 89 -16.69 0.74 -23.49
N GLY A 90 -16.87 1.68 -22.55
CA GLY A 90 -17.60 1.48 -21.31
C GLY A 90 -16.76 0.85 -20.20
N THR A 91 -15.45 0.66 -20.41
CA THR A 91 -14.56 0.08 -19.40
C THR A 91 -13.53 1.08 -18.90
N ASP A 92 -13.22 0.96 -17.61
CA ASP A 92 -12.09 1.63 -16.97
C ASP A 92 -10.86 0.74 -17.07
N VAL A 93 -9.74 1.33 -17.49
CA VAL A 93 -8.44 0.68 -17.41
C VAL A 93 -7.66 1.25 -16.23
N THR A 94 -6.92 0.37 -15.58
CA THR A 94 -6.07 0.70 -14.44
C THR A 94 -4.63 0.33 -14.81
N ILE A 95 -3.71 1.28 -14.70
CA ILE A 95 -2.28 1.06 -14.96
C ILE A 95 -1.46 1.44 -13.72
N PRO A 96 -0.36 0.74 -13.42
CA PRO A 96 0.46 1.04 -12.25
C PRO A 96 1.23 2.36 -12.43
N CYS A 97 1.36 3.11 -11.34
CA CYS A 97 2.25 4.27 -11.19
C CYS A 97 3.04 4.11 -9.88
N HIS A 98 4.08 3.28 -9.90
CA HIS A 98 4.75 2.76 -8.70
C HIS A 98 3.79 1.94 -7.83
N ALA A 99 3.71 2.19 -6.52
CA ALA A 99 2.80 1.53 -5.58
C ALA A 99 1.31 1.88 -5.79
N ASN A 100 0.99 2.72 -6.77
CA ASN A 100 -0.36 3.24 -7.00
C ASN A 100 -0.87 2.90 -8.39
N VAL A 101 -2.09 3.38 -8.69
CA VAL A 101 -2.70 3.20 -9.99
C VAL A 101 -3.24 4.51 -10.54
N ALA A 102 -3.11 4.65 -11.85
CA ALA A 102 -3.86 5.62 -12.63
C ALA A 102 -5.05 4.92 -13.30
N THR A 103 -6.20 5.58 -13.32
CA THR A 103 -7.39 5.05 -13.99
C THR A 103 -7.80 5.93 -15.15
N ARG A 104 -8.37 5.32 -16.19
CA ARG A 104 -8.90 6.07 -17.32
C ARG A 104 -10.08 5.35 -17.94
N HIS A 105 -11.15 6.12 -18.15
CA HIS A 105 -12.37 5.61 -18.75
C HIS A 105 -12.32 5.70 -20.28
N CYS A 106 -12.66 4.60 -20.95
CA CYS A 106 -12.91 4.61 -22.39
C CYS A 106 -14.40 4.83 -22.66
N SER A 107 -14.78 6.03 -23.07
CA SER A 107 -16.19 6.37 -23.36
C SER A 107 -16.56 6.20 -24.84
N SER A 108 -17.86 6.06 -25.11
CA SER A 108 -18.38 6.16 -26.47
C SER A 108 -18.24 7.59 -26.97
N GLY A 109 -17.55 7.79 -28.10
CA GLY A 109 -17.48 9.11 -28.72
C GLY A 109 -18.85 9.52 -29.26
N ASN A 110 -19.29 10.75 -28.97
CA ASN A 110 -20.31 11.39 -29.79
C ASN A 110 -19.65 11.79 -31.12
N VAL A 111 -20.31 11.47 -32.24
CA VAL A 111 -19.80 11.68 -33.62
C VAL A 111 -19.30 13.11 -33.88
N ALA A 112 -19.72 14.09 -33.07
CA ALA A 112 -19.33 15.50 -33.16
C ALA A 112 -17.91 15.85 -32.66
N GLN A 113 -17.21 14.97 -31.92
CA GLN A 113 -15.89 15.27 -31.32
C GLN A 113 -14.70 14.56 -31.97
N LEU A 114 -14.90 13.81 -33.06
CA LEU A 114 -13.80 13.27 -33.86
C LEU A 114 -13.18 14.41 -34.70
N GLU A 115 -12.35 15.24 -34.09
CA GLU A 115 -11.44 16.12 -34.84
C GLU A 115 -10.59 15.23 -35.77
N MET A 116 -10.60 15.54 -37.06
CA MET A 116 -9.93 14.76 -38.10
C MET A 116 -8.44 15.14 -38.18
N PRO A 117 -7.47 14.33 -37.72
CA PRO A 117 -6.07 14.63 -38.00
C PRO A 117 -5.74 14.26 -39.44
N THR A 118 -5.38 15.19 -40.31
CA THR A 118 -4.90 14.91 -41.67
C THR A 118 -3.67 14.01 -41.63
N ASN A 119 -3.80 12.72 -41.97
CA ASN A 119 -2.64 11.89 -42.28
C ASN A 119 -2.86 11.12 -43.59
N GLN A 120 -1.98 11.42 -44.54
CA GLN A 120 -1.78 10.73 -45.80
C GLN A 120 -1.27 9.33 -45.48
N TYR A 121 -2.07 8.29 -45.67
CA TYR A 121 -1.70 6.93 -46.09
C TYR A 121 -2.91 5.98 -45.89
N GLY A 122 -3.77 5.93 -46.91
CA GLY A 122 -4.21 4.65 -47.50
C GLY A 122 -5.13 3.68 -46.75
N THR A 123 -5.81 4.05 -45.67
CA THR A 123 -6.97 3.28 -45.16
C THR A 123 -8.14 4.22 -44.87
N SER A 124 -9.33 3.92 -45.39
CA SER A 124 -10.54 4.71 -45.11
C SER A 124 -10.80 4.67 -43.60
N ARG A 125 -10.63 5.81 -42.91
CA ARG A 125 -10.81 5.93 -41.45
C ARG A 125 -12.22 5.63 -40.95
N LYS A 126 -13.19 5.47 -41.86
CA LYS A 126 -14.60 5.27 -41.53
C LYS A 126 -14.91 3.93 -40.85
N CYS A 127 -13.99 2.98 -40.88
CA CYS A 127 -14.21 1.62 -40.36
C CYS A 127 -13.19 1.22 -39.30
N SER A 128 -12.67 2.20 -38.58
CA SER A 128 -11.83 1.96 -37.42
C SER A 128 -12.67 1.37 -36.28
N PRO A 129 -12.29 0.23 -35.67
CA PRO A 129 -12.93 -0.25 -34.45
C PRO A 129 -12.67 0.69 -33.26
N PHE A 130 -11.80 1.71 -33.44
CA PHE A 130 -11.45 2.71 -32.45
C PHE A 130 -12.38 3.93 -32.48
N THR A 131 -13.67 3.72 -32.21
CA THR A 131 -14.65 4.81 -32.09
C THR A 131 -14.75 5.35 -30.65
N GLY A 132 -14.04 4.72 -29.71
CA GLY A 132 -13.97 5.16 -28.32
C GLY A 132 -13.14 6.42 -28.17
N VAL A 133 -13.60 7.32 -27.30
CA VAL A 133 -12.88 8.52 -26.89
C VAL A 133 -12.40 8.33 -25.47
N TRP A 134 -11.09 8.44 -25.30
CA TRP A 134 -10.49 8.44 -23.98
C TRP A 134 -10.91 9.68 -23.20
N GLN A 135 -11.45 9.46 -21.99
CA GLN A 135 -11.65 10.56 -21.06
C GLN A 135 -10.31 11.04 -20.47
N LYS A 136 -10.36 12.15 -19.73
CA LYS A 136 -9.20 12.62 -18.98
C LYS A 136 -8.83 11.55 -17.94
N PRO A 137 -7.55 11.14 -17.87
CA PRO A 137 -7.13 10.16 -16.88
C PRO A 137 -7.25 10.73 -15.47
N ASP A 138 -7.68 9.91 -14.52
CA ASP A 138 -7.55 10.18 -13.11
C ASP A 138 -6.15 9.76 -12.66
N MET A 139 -5.34 10.77 -12.40
CA MET A 139 -3.94 10.67 -11.97
C MET A 139 -3.78 11.14 -10.51
N SER A 140 -4.87 11.34 -9.77
CA SER A 140 -4.85 11.94 -8.43
C SER A 140 -3.90 11.23 -7.47
N GLN A 141 -3.93 9.89 -7.48
CA GLN A 141 -3.04 9.05 -6.68
C GLN A 141 -1.57 9.20 -7.08
N CYS A 142 -1.30 9.33 -8.39
CA CYS A 142 0.06 9.49 -8.89
C CYS A 142 0.62 10.90 -8.67
N TYR A 143 -0.20 11.95 -8.55
CA TYR A 143 0.28 13.32 -8.26
C TYR A 143 0.60 13.54 -6.79
N ASN A 144 -0.06 12.82 -5.88
CA ASN A 144 0.23 12.92 -4.46
C ASN A 144 1.69 12.54 -4.15
N THR A 145 2.27 11.60 -4.88
CA THR A 145 3.64 11.11 -4.66
C THR A 145 4.71 12.20 -4.92
N GLU A 146 4.63 12.95 -6.02
CA GLU A 146 5.60 14.03 -6.32
C GLU A 146 5.58 15.12 -5.25
N ARG A 147 4.37 15.51 -4.82
CA ARG A 147 4.20 16.51 -3.76
C ARG A 147 4.80 16.03 -2.44
N ILE A 148 4.58 14.76 -2.08
CA ILE A 148 5.17 14.15 -0.88
C ILE A 148 6.69 14.22 -0.94
N THR A 149 7.30 13.77 -2.04
CA THR A 149 8.76 13.78 -2.21
C THR A 149 9.33 15.18 -2.06
N GLN A 150 8.70 16.19 -2.67
CA GLN A 150 9.18 17.57 -2.58
C GLN A 150 9.06 18.12 -1.16
N GLN A 151 7.99 17.78 -0.43
CA GLN A 151 7.86 18.17 0.98
C GLN A 151 8.96 17.56 1.85
N LEU A 152 9.28 16.27 1.65
CA LEU A 152 10.36 15.60 2.37
C LEU A 152 11.73 16.20 2.02
N LYS A 153 12.01 16.45 0.74
CA LYS A 153 13.25 17.12 0.28
C LYS A 153 13.43 18.50 0.93
N ASN A 154 12.36 19.28 1.01
CA ASN A 154 12.39 20.59 1.65
C ASN A 154 12.71 20.51 3.14
N ILE A 155 12.34 19.42 3.84
CA ILE A 155 12.70 19.21 5.24
C ILE A 155 14.16 18.78 5.36
N THR A 156 14.64 17.90 4.47
CA THR A 156 16.03 17.40 4.55
C THR A 156 17.09 18.49 4.43
N ILE A 157 16.80 19.63 3.79
CA ILE A 157 17.71 20.78 3.69
C ILE A 157 17.65 21.72 4.92
N VAL A 158 16.66 21.55 5.79
CA VAL A 158 16.55 22.33 7.03
C VAL A 158 17.55 21.77 8.04
N ASP A 159 18.25 22.68 8.72
CA ASP A 159 19.05 22.33 9.90
C ASP A 159 18.11 22.10 11.08
N ILE A 160 18.04 20.85 11.55
CA ILE A 160 17.11 20.44 12.61
C ILE A 160 17.83 20.56 13.94
N GLY A 161 17.34 21.45 14.79
CA GLY A 161 17.86 21.73 16.12
C GLY A 161 16.75 21.82 17.16
N LYS A 162 17.14 22.16 18.40
CA LYS A 162 16.21 22.22 19.54
C LYS A 162 15.04 23.19 19.32
N GLU A 163 15.24 24.24 18.52
CA GLU A 163 14.24 25.29 18.29
C GLU A 163 13.14 24.89 17.30
N ASN A 164 13.40 23.94 16.39
CA ASN A 164 12.48 23.59 15.31
C ASN A 164 12.11 22.09 15.25
N VAL A 165 12.75 21.22 16.03
CA VAL A 165 12.48 19.77 16.05
C VAL A 165 11.00 19.44 16.28
N GLU A 166 10.31 20.18 17.15
CA GLU A 166 8.88 19.98 17.38
C GLU A 166 8.07 20.24 16.10
N GLN A 167 8.29 21.38 15.45
CA GLN A 167 7.59 21.74 14.22
C GLN A 167 7.90 20.76 13.09
N VAL A 168 9.17 20.37 12.94
CA VAL A 168 9.59 19.38 11.94
C VAL A 168 8.92 18.03 12.19
N SER A 169 8.83 17.59 13.45
CA SER A 169 8.16 16.33 13.80
C SER A 169 6.67 16.34 13.44
N ILE A 170 5.97 17.46 13.63
CA ILE A 170 4.56 17.62 13.27
C ILE A 170 4.40 17.51 11.75
N ILE A 171 5.24 18.22 10.99
CA ILE A 171 5.20 18.19 9.52
C ILE A 171 5.47 16.77 9.01
N LEU A 172 6.49 16.09 9.55
CA LEU A 172 6.81 14.72 9.15
C LEU A 172 5.67 13.76 9.51
N SER A 173 5.07 13.91 10.70
CA SER A 173 3.90 13.13 11.12
C SER A 173 2.73 13.32 10.13
N ASP A 174 2.44 14.54 9.72
CA ASP A 174 1.37 14.82 8.75
C ASP A 174 1.66 14.26 7.35
N ILE A 175 2.92 14.27 6.90
CA ILE A 175 3.33 13.63 5.65
C ILE A 175 3.21 12.11 5.76
N SER A 176 3.65 11.53 6.87
CA SER A 176 3.65 10.07 7.10
C SER A 176 2.26 9.44 7.08
N LYS A 177 1.19 10.19 7.37
CA LYS A 177 -0.20 9.72 7.21
C LYS A 177 -0.53 9.27 5.78
N LYS A 178 0.30 9.66 4.81
CA LYS A 178 0.21 9.30 3.39
C LYS A 178 1.24 8.23 3.00
N SER A 179 1.80 7.50 3.96
CA SER A 179 2.80 6.44 3.75
C SER A 179 2.38 5.37 2.75
N VAL A 180 1.08 5.07 2.66
CA VAL A 180 0.53 4.16 1.63
C VAL A 180 0.83 4.63 0.20
N TYR A 181 1.16 5.91 0.02
CA TYR A 181 1.52 6.53 -1.26
C TYR A 181 3.02 6.79 -1.42
N PHE A 182 3.85 6.38 -0.46
CA PHE A 182 5.30 6.59 -0.54
C PHE A 182 5.90 5.74 -1.66
N LYS A 183 6.97 6.26 -2.26
CA LYS A 183 7.93 5.47 -3.06
C LYS A 183 9.20 5.24 -2.25
N ALA A 184 10.12 4.42 -2.75
CA ALA A 184 11.35 4.05 -2.04
C ALA A 184 12.15 5.28 -1.53
N GLU A 185 12.33 6.29 -2.40
CA GLU A 185 13.00 7.56 -2.05
C GLU A 185 12.29 8.33 -0.93
N ASP A 186 10.96 8.27 -0.83
CA ASP A 186 10.22 8.99 0.21
C ASP A 186 10.47 8.37 1.59
N ILE A 187 10.59 7.03 1.66
CA ILE A 187 10.89 6.32 2.91
C ILE A 187 12.31 6.71 3.37
N ASP A 188 13.29 6.64 2.47
CA ASP A 188 14.69 6.98 2.78
C ASP A 188 14.81 8.43 3.29
N LEU A 189 14.19 9.39 2.60
CA LEU A 189 14.14 10.79 3.04
C LEU A 189 13.46 10.96 4.41
N ALA A 190 12.37 10.23 4.67
CA ALA A 190 11.66 10.32 5.95
C ALA A 190 12.50 9.75 7.10
N VAL A 191 13.22 8.65 6.87
CA VAL A 191 14.16 8.07 7.86
C VAL A 191 15.36 8.98 8.08
N ASP A 192 15.94 9.58 7.05
CA ASP A 192 17.00 10.60 7.19
C ASP A 192 16.58 11.76 8.12
N ILE A 193 15.33 12.21 7.99
CA ILE A 193 14.79 13.26 8.84
C ILE A 193 14.67 12.76 10.29
N GLN A 194 14.23 11.53 10.52
CA GLN A 194 14.13 10.92 11.85
C GLN A 194 15.50 10.76 12.51
N GLU A 195 16.52 10.33 11.77
CA GLU A 195 17.90 10.23 12.26
C GLU A 195 18.46 11.59 12.67
N LYS A 196 18.15 12.66 11.93
CA LYS A 196 18.52 14.03 12.32
C LYS A 196 17.82 14.50 13.59
N MET A 197 16.61 14.02 13.87
CA MET A 197 15.88 14.33 15.10
C MET A 197 16.37 13.52 16.30
N LEU A 198 17.00 12.36 16.08
CA LEU A 198 17.36 11.41 17.13
C LEU A 198 18.24 12.01 18.25
N PRO A 199 19.30 12.80 17.97
CA PRO A 199 20.11 13.43 19.01
C PRO A 199 19.36 14.45 19.88
N LEU A 200 18.15 14.83 19.48
CA LEU A 200 17.34 15.86 20.13
C LEU A 200 16.25 15.28 21.01
N ILE A 201 15.97 13.96 20.95
CA ILE A 201 14.86 13.30 21.65
C ILE A 201 14.83 13.60 23.15
N SER A 202 15.98 13.59 23.81
CA SER A 202 16.09 13.91 25.25
C SER A 202 15.71 15.36 25.60
N ASN A 203 15.66 16.26 24.62
CA ASN A 203 15.24 17.67 24.78
C ASN A 203 13.78 17.91 24.34
N VAL A 204 13.11 16.89 23.79
CA VAL A 204 11.73 16.97 23.30
C VAL A 204 10.81 16.29 24.31
N SER A 205 9.62 16.83 24.56
CA SER A 205 8.70 16.21 25.51
C SER A 205 8.30 14.80 25.07
N ALA A 206 7.96 13.95 26.04
CA ALA A 206 7.43 12.62 25.76
C ALA A 206 6.20 12.71 24.84
N ASP A 207 5.29 13.66 25.09
CA ASP A 207 4.07 13.83 24.29
C ASP A 207 4.35 14.08 22.81
N ILE A 208 5.31 14.96 22.49
CA ILE A 208 5.71 15.23 21.10
C ILE A 208 6.40 14.02 20.48
N THR A 209 7.28 13.36 21.23
CA THR A 209 7.96 12.13 20.77
C THR A 209 6.96 11.03 20.43
N LEU A 210 5.95 10.83 21.28
CA LEU A 210 4.89 9.85 21.07
C LEU A 210 3.95 10.24 19.92
N LYS A 211 3.40 11.45 19.93
CA LYS A 211 2.34 11.85 18.99
C LYS A 211 2.85 12.16 17.59
N ASN A 212 4.13 12.49 17.44
CA ASN A 212 4.69 12.91 16.16
C ASN A 212 5.78 11.97 15.67
N ILE A 213 6.85 11.76 16.44
CA ILE A 213 8.04 11.05 15.97
C ILE A 213 7.74 9.56 15.84
N LEU A 214 7.35 8.88 16.92
CA LEU A 214 7.00 7.46 16.87
C LEU A 214 5.75 7.18 16.02
N LEU A 215 4.76 8.10 16.03
CA LEU A 215 3.60 7.99 15.14
C LEU A 215 4.03 8.02 13.67
N SER A 216 5.02 8.85 13.31
CA SER A 216 5.51 8.90 11.92
C SER A 216 6.14 7.58 11.49
N ILE A 217 6.92 6.94 12.36
CA ILE A 217 7.49 5.60 12.12
C ILE A 217 6.36 4.57 11.98
N ASN A 218 5.40 4.59 12.91
CA ASN A 218 4.24 3.69 12.85
C ASN A 218 3.50 3.78 11.51
N ASN A 219 3.26 5.00 11.02
CA ASN A 219 2.58 5.20 9.75
C ASN A 219 3.47 4.71 8.60
N MET A 220 4.78 4.91 8.64
CA MET A 220 5.71 4.40 7.61
C MET A 220 5.71 2.87 7.49
N ILE A 221 5.39 2.14 8.57
CA ILE A 221 5.19 0.68 8.51
C ILE A 221 4.01 0.31 7.59
N ASP A 222 3.02 1.19 7.38
CA ASP A 222 1.90 0.95 6.46
C ASP A 222 2.30 1.01 4.98
N THR A 223 3.49 1.51 4.64
CA THR A 223 4.00 1.57 3.25
C THR A 223 4.00 0.19 2.61
N PRO A 224 3.56 0.01 1.34
CA PRO A 224 3.50 -1.32 0.71
C PRO A 224 4.84 -2.07 0.78
N GLU A 225 4.76 -3.39 0.99
CA GLU A 225 5.94 -4.22 1.24
C GLU A 225 6.91 -4.19 0.05
N GLU A 226 6.40 -4.18 -1.18
CA GLU A 226 7.24 -4.06 -2.38
C GLU A 226 8.07 -2.77 -2.41
N ILE A 227 7.53 -1.67 -1.87
CA ILE A 227 8.22 -0.38 -1.83
C ILE A 227 9.28 -0.35 -0.72
N LEU A 228 8.98 -0.97 0.42
CA LEU A 228 9.97 -1.17 1.50
C LEU A 228 11.16 -1.99 0.97
N VAL A 229 10.91 -3.09 0.27
CA VAL A 229 11.98 -3.90 -0.37
C VAL A 229 12.83 -3.07 -1.35
N GLU A 230 12.23 -2.13 -2.09
CA GLU A 230 12.95 -1.22 -2.98
C GLU A 230 13.81 -0.19 -2.22
N ALA A 231 13.45 0.18 -0.99
CA ALA A 231 14.14 1.17 -0.15
C ALA A 231 15.31 0.58 0.67
N ASP A 232 15.90 -0.50 0.17
CA ASP A 232 16.92 -1.37 0.77
C ASP A 232 17.66 -0.81 2.00
N GLY A 233 17.46 -1.43 3.16
CA GLY A 233 18.16 -1.13 4.41
C GLY A 233 17.45 -0.13 5.32
N THR A 234 16.43 0.57 4.81
CA THR A 234 15.65 1.56 5.56
C THR A 234 14.85 0.94 6.71
N GLU A 235 14.46 -0.32 6.63
CA GLU A 235 13.73 -1.03 7.68
C GLU A 235 14.59 -1.29 8.91
N SER A 236 15.88 -1.62 8.69
CA SER A 236 16.82 -1.79 9.80
C SER A 236 17.03 -0.46 10.53
N ARG A 237 17.17 0.63 9.76
CA ARG A 237 17.27 1.99 10.32
C ARG A 237 16.02 2.38 11.09
N MET A 238 14.82 2.06 10.61
CA MET A 238 13.58 2.29 11.37
C MET A 238 13.56 1.56 12.72
N LEU A 239 14.01 0.30 12.76
CA LEU A 239 14.12 -0.46 14.01
C LEU A 239 15.15 0.18 14.96
N ASP A 240 16.33 0.55 14.44
CA ASP A 240 17.38 1.21 15.22
C ASP A 240 16.89 2.54 15.83
N ILE A 241 16.11 3.31 15.06
CA ILE A 241 15.50 4.57 15.52
C ILE A 241 14.46 4.30 16.63
N ILE A 242 13.61 3.28 16.48
CA ILE A 242 12.65 2.90 17.53
C ILE A 242 13.40 2.58 18.82
N GLU A 243 14.42 1.74 18.75
CA GLU A 243 15.22 1.35 19.91
C GLU A 243 15.85 2.58 20.57
N ALA A 244 16.56 3.41 19.80
CA ALA A 244 17.24 4.59 20.30
C ALA A 244 16.28 5.64 20.91
N ILE A 245 15.08 5.82 20.35
CA ILE A 245 14.06 6.69 20.96
C ILE A 245 13.67 6.17 22.35
N LEU A 246 13.49 4.86 22.52
CA LEU A 246 13.09 4.30 23.82
C LEU A 246 14.19 4.40 24.88
N GLU A 247 15.45 4.45 24.47
CA GLU A 247 16.58 4.70 25.37
C GLU A 247 16.55 6.14 25.91
N GLU A 248 16.25 7.11 25.04
CA GLU A 248 16.44 8.54 25.31
C GLU A 248 15.16 9.31 25.69
N ILE A 249 13.97 8.75 25.43
CA ILE A 249 12.69 9.43 25.70
C ILE A 249 12.60 9.88 27.17
N PRO A 250 12.24 11.14 27.45
CA PRO A 250 12.13 11.60 28.83
C PRO A 250 10.93 10.94 29.52
N LEU A 251 11.14 10.49 30.76
CA LEU A 251 10.10 9.90 31.60
C LEU A 251 9.67 10.90 32.66
N GLU A 252 8.41 11.36 32.61
CA GLU A 252 7.82 12.19 33.65
C GLU A 252 7.38 11.38 34.89
N GLY A 253 7.17 10.07 34.72
CA GLY A 253 6.72 9.14 35.76
C GLY A 253 7.52 7.83 35.80
N GLN A 254 6.97 6.82 36.48
CA GLN A 254 7.62 5.51 36.62
C GLN A 254 7.60 4.69 35.33
N GLN A 255 6.60 4.91 34.47
CA GLN A 255 6.42 4.20 33.22
C GLN A 255 5.77 5.07 32.16
N LEU A 256 6.01 4.71 30.91
CA LEU A 256 5.43 5.31 29.71
C LEU A 256 4.99 4.18 28.78
N THR A 257 3.81 4.30 28.20
CA THR A 257 3.29 3.32 27.24
C THR A 257 2.55 4.04 26.12
N ALA A 258 2.68 3.53 24.90
CA ALA A 258 1.87 3.95 23.77
C ALA A 258 1.58 2.76 22.87
N LEU A 259 0.42 2.79 22.22
CA LEU A 259 0.01 1.78 21.26
C LEU A 259 -0.54 2.47 20.02
N TYR A 260 -0.01 2.07 18.87
CA TYR A 260 -0.40 2.53 17.55
C TYR A 260 -0.94 1.36 16.72
N SER A 261 -1.23 1.58 15.44
CA SER A 261 -1.78 0.55 14.55
C SER A 261 -0.83 -0.62 14.33
N ASN A 262 0.49 -0.37 14.27
CA ASN A 262 1.52 -1.35 13.94
C ASN A 262 2.59 -1.49 15.03
N LEU A 263 2.73 -0.51 15.91
CA LEU A 263 3.78 -0.42 16.92
C LEU A 263 3.18 -0.26 18.32
N GLY A 264 3.63 -1.08 19.27
CA GLY A 264 3.41 -0.84 20.70
C GLY A 264 4.75 -0.55 21.37
N ILE A 265 4.78 0.36 22.33
CA ILE A 265 5.97 0.67 23.11
C ILE A 265 5.69 0.73 24.60
N GLY A 266 6.72 0.47 25.38
CA GLY A 266 6.71 0.54 26.82
C GLY A 266 8.09 0.93 27.36
N VAL A 267 8.16 1.83 28.31
CA VAL A 267 9.40 2.15 29.02
C VAL A 267 9.11 2.22 30.50
N ILE A 268 9.92 1.55 31.32
CA ILE A 268 9.84 1.64 32.78
C ILE A 268 11.15 2.13 33.36
N LYS A 269 11.06 2.98 34.38
CA LYS A 269 12.19 3.31 35.23
C LYS A 269 12.50 2.11 36.14
N VAL A 270 13.78 1.82 36.30
CA VAL A 270 14.25 0.68 37.08
C VAL A 270 15.06 1.15 38.27
N GLU A 271 14.65 0.68 39.45
CA GLU A 271 15.48 0.70 40.65
C GLU A 271 16.08 -0.70 40.82
N LYS A 272 17.38 -0.82 40.54
CA LYS A 272 18.08 -2.12 40.44
C LYS A 272 17.95 -2.99 41.71
N ASP A 273 17.99 -2.37 42.88
CA ASP A 273 18.00 -3.08 44.17
C ASP A 273 16.60 -3.55 44.58
N THR A 274 15.54 -2.98 43.98
CA THR A 274 14.14 -3.28 44.28
C THR A 274 13.42 -3.93 43.10
N PHE A 275 14.14 -4.24 42.02
CA PHE A 275 13.58 -4.85 40.82
C PHE A 275 12.99 -6.24 41.13
N ASN A 276 11.71 -6.40 40.85
CA ASN A 276 10.95 -7.62 41.15
C ASN A 276 10.41 -8.30 39.87
N GLY A 277 11.03 -8.01 38.72
CA GLY A 277 10.57 -8.41 37.40
C GLY A 277 9.67 -7.36 36.75
N ALA A 278 9.35 -7.61 35.49
CA ALA A 278 8.46 -6.74 34.71
C ALA A 278 7.69 -7.56 33.67
N VAL A 279 6.40 -7.30 33.49
CA VAL A 279 5.58 -7.87 32.43
C VAL A 279 5.11 -6.76 31.50
N TYR A 280 5.33 -6.93 30.20
CA TYR A 280 4.77 -6.09 29.14
C TYR A 280 3.76 -6.91 28.33
N GLY A 281 2.50 -6.50 28.37
CA GLY A 281 1.39 -7.14 27.68
C GLY A 281 0.85 -6.27 26.55
N ILE A 282 0.47 -6.92 25.45
CA ILE A 282 -0.08 -6.24 24.26
C ILE A 282 -1.36 -6.90 23.76
N SER A 283 -2.24 -6.09 23.21
CA SER A 283 -3.39 -6.50 22.40
C SER A 283 -3.58 -5.42 21.35
N PHE A 284 -3.41 -5.75 20.06
CA PHE A 284 -3.68 -4.80 18.98
C PHE A 284 -5.19 -4.62 18.71
N GLY A 285 -6.05 -5.31 19.46
CA GLY A 285 -7.50 -5.24 19.32
C GLY A 285 -8.00 -5.82 18.00
N ASN A 286 -9.31 -5.90 17.86
CA ASN A 286 -10.01 -6.20 16.62
C ASN A 286 -11.34 -5.43 16.62
N ASN A 287 -12.24 -5.72 15.69
CA ASN A 287 -13.55 -5.05 15.63
C ASN A 287 -14.40 -5.20 16.92
N GLU A 288 -14.06 -6.14 17.79
CA GLU A 288 -14.79 -6.47 19.02
C GLU A 288 -14.00 -6.15 20.30
N THR A 289 -12.69 -5.95 20.22
CA THR A 289 -11.80 -5.79 21.38
C THR A 289 -10.92 -4.56 21.23
N GLU A 290 -10.84 -3.75 22.29
CA GLU A 290 -9.99 -2.57 22.29
C GLU A 290 -8.51 -2.95 22.28
N ALA A 291 -7.74 -2.19 21.51
CA ALA A 291 -6.29 -2.27 21.53
C ALA A 291 -5.76 -1.71 22.87
N LYS A 292 -4.90 -2.46 23.55
CA LYS A 292 -4.34 -2.08 24.85
C LYS A 292 -2.90 -2.54 24.99
N THR A 293 -2.10 -1.74 25.69
CA THR A 293 -0.75 -2.11 26.12
C THR A 293 -0.62 -1.84 27.62
N MET A 294 0.05 -2.73 28.35
CA MET A 294 0.09 -2.72 29.81
C MET A 294 1.50 -3.08 30.29
N ILE A 295 1.95 -2.42 31.36
CA ILE A 295 3.18 -2.80 32.07
C ILE A 295 2.89 -3.00 33.56
N HIS A 296 3.46 -4.07 34.11
CA HIS A 296 3.45 -4.38 35.53
C HIS A 296 4.86 -4.64 36.06
N ASN A 297 5.22 -4.05 37.20
CA ASN A 297 6.55 -4.16 37.82
C ASN A 297 6.67 -5.38 38.74
N TYR A 298 6.25 -6.55 38.27
CA TYR A 298 6.40 -7.83 38.94
C TYR A 298 6.55 -8.95 37.89
N SER A 299 7.09 -10.10 38.29
CA SER A 299 7.44 -11.18 37.35
C SER A 299 6.25 -12.04 36.89
N ASN A 300 5.18 -12.12 37.68
CA ASN A 300 4.02 -12.93 37.33
C ASN A 300 3.05 -12.09 36.49
N PRO A 301 2.56 -12.56 35.34
CA PRO A 301 1.54 -11.81 34.62
C PRO A 301 0.25 -11.71 35.46
N ASP A 302 -0.35 -10.52 35.53
CA ASP A 302 -1.71 -10.34 36.04
C ASP A 302 -2.68 -11.15 35.16
N PRO A 303 -3.76 -11.73 35.70
CA PRO A 303 -4.84 -12.29 34.87
C PRO A 303 -5.24 -11.40 33.69
N GLN A 304 -5.25 -10.06 33.86
CA GLN A 304 -5.60 -9.13 32.78
C GLN A 304 -4.58 -9.09 31.61
N VAL A 305 -3.32 -9.43 31.88
CA VAL A 305 -2.25 -9.57 30.88
C VAL A 305 -2.25 -10.98 30.29
N GLU A 306 -2.54 -12.01 31.09
CA GLU A 306 -2.74 -13.36 30.55
C GLU A 306 -3.90 -13.40 29.55
N ASP A 307 -4.98 -12.66 29.81
CA ASP A 307 -6.14 -12.53 28.93
C ASP A 307 -5.79 -11.97 27.53
N THR A 308 -4.73 -11.15 27.41
CA THR A 308 -4.30 -10.64 26.10
C THR A 308 -3.68 -11.73 25.23
N GLY A 309 -3.13 -12.78 25.85
CA GLY A 309 -2.44 -13.89 25.20
C GLY A 309 -1.10 -13.52 24.56
N ASN A 310 -0.68 -12.25 24.61
CA ASN A 310 0.56 -11.77 24.00
C ASN A 310 1.34 -10.92 25.02
N PHE A 311 2.42 -11.46 25.56
CA PHE A 311 3.22 -10.75 26.56
C PHE A 311 4.67 -11.24 26.62
N ILE A 312 5.54 -10.41 27.19
CA ILE A 312 6.88 -10.76 27.64
C ILE A 312 6.99 -10.50 29.15
N SER A 313 7.53 -11.45 29.89
CA SER A 313 7.80 -11.34 31.32
C SER A 313 9.28 -11.53 31.60
N LEU A 314 9.86 -10.53 32.26
CA LEU A 314 11.23 -10.47 32.73
C LEU A 314 11.31 -10.93 34.19
N PRO A 315 12.23 -11.85 34.52
CA PRO A 315 12.34 -12.40 35.86
C PRO A 315 12.96 -11.41 36.83
N LYS A 316 12.61 -11.47 38.12
CA LYS A 316 13.27 -10.70 39.19
C LYS A 316 14.78 -10.91 39.28
N SER A 317 15.28 -12.03 38.77
CA SER A 317 16.72 -12.36 38.75
C SER A 317 17.48 -11.71 37.58
N LEU A 318 16.82 -10.93 36.71
CA LEU A 318 17.39 -10.39 35.47
C LEU A 318 18.78 -9.77 35.64
N PHE A 319 19.01 -9.03 36.72
CA PHE A 319 20.26 -8.32 36.97
C PHE A 319 21.25 -9.08 37.86
N LYS A 320 20.92 -10.28 38.36
CA LYS A 320 21.73 -11.02 39.35
C LYS A 320 23.12 -11.42 38.85
N GLN A 321 23.31 -11.59 37.55
CA GLN A 321 24.59 -12.01 36.98
C GLN A 321 25.45 -10.84 36.47
N LEU A 322 24.87 -9.64 36.38
CA LEU A 322 25.58 -8.45 35.93
C LEU A 322 26.62 -8.00 36.94
N LYS A 323 27.75 -7.50 36.44
CA LYS A 323 28.79 -6.87 37.28
C LYS A 323 28.27 -5.57 37.87
N GLU A 324 28.84 -5.12 38.98
CA GLU A 324 28.38 -3.87 39.63
C GLU A 324 28.50 -2.65 38.71
N GLU A 325 29.53 -2.62 37.86
CA GLU A 325 29.73 -1.59 36.84
C GLU A 325 28.55 -1.54 35.85
N GLU A 326 28.16 -2.69 35.29
CA GLU A 326 27.01 -2.81 34.37
C GLU A 326 25.69 -2.51 35.09
N ARG A 327 25.53 -3.01 36.31
CA ARG A 327 24.33 -2.73 37.12
C ARG A 327 24.13 -1.25 37.40
N SER A 328 25.22 -0.50 37.53
CA SER A 328 25.18 0.93 37.85
C SER A 328 24.68 1.79 36.69
N THR A 329 24.73 1.30 35.45
CA THR A 329 24.23 2.03 34.27
C THR A 329 22.75 1.77 34.00
N ILE A 330 22.14 0.77 34.65
CA ILE A 330 20.72 0.46 34.52
C ILE A 330 19.88 1.58 35.11
N SER A 331 19.09 2.22 34.25
CA SER A 331 18.10 3.23 34.67
C SER A 331 16.68 2.90 34.23
N ARG A 332 16.52 2.07 33.19
CA ARG A 332 15.24 1.76 32.57
C ARG A 332 15.25 0.42 31.84
N ILE A 333 14.08 -0.10 31.55
CA ILE A 333 13.85 -1.18 30.57
C ILE A 333 12.93 -0.62 29.49
N ALA A 334 13.26 -0.91 28.24
CA ALA A 334 12.45 -0.59 27.07
C ALA A 334 11.77 -1.87 26.55
N PHE A 335 10.55 -1.71 26.07
CA PHE A 335 9.77 -2.73 25.40
C PHE A 335 9.24 -2.15 24.10
N PHE A 336 9.23 -2.97 23.06
CA PHE A 336 8.45 -2.65 21.87
C PHE A 336 7.78 -3.90 21.33
N SER A 337 6.77 -3.68 20.50
CA SER A 337 6.08 -4.73 19.79
C SER A 337 5.68 -4.29 18.40
N LEU A 338 5.68 -5.23 17.47
CA LEU A 338 5.13 -5.03 16.13
C LEU A 338 3.92 -5.94 15.93
N LYS A 339 2.91 -5.41 15.25
CA LYS A 339 1.69 -6.14 14.92
C LYS A 339 1.95 -7.35 14.03
N ASP A 340 2.91 -7.25 13.12
CA ASP A 340 3.32 -8.35 12.26
C ASP A 340 4.84 -8.30 12.00
N ASP A 341 5.30 -9.25 11.19
CA ASP A 341 6.71 -9.42 10.86
C ASP A 341 7.15 -8.67 9.59
N LYS A 342 6.34 -7.75 9.06
CA LYS A 342 6.60 -7.10 7.77
C LYS A 342 8.00 -6.50 7.66
N LEU A 343 8.44 -5.73 8.65
CA LEU A 343 9.81 -5.15 8.64
C LEU A 343 10.89 -6.22 8.61
N TYR A 344 10.73 -7.30 9.39
CA TYR A 344 11.69 -8.41 9.42
C TYR A 344 11.66 -9.24 8.13
N ARG A 345 10.48 -9.40 7.52
CA ARG A 345 10.34 -10.04 6.21
C ARG A 345 11.07 -9.22 5.16
N VAL A 346 10.90 -7.91 5.10
CA VAL A 346 11.63 -7.06 4.14
C VAL A 346 13.15 -7.21 4.32
N ILE A 347 13.64 -7.19 5.56
CA ILE A 347 15.06 -7.42 5.89
C ILE A 347 15.53 -8.84 5.47
N GLN A 348 14.65 -9.84 5.50
CA GLN A 348 14.96 -11.19 5.03
C GLN A 348 14.80 -11.36 3.51
N HIS A 349 13.86 -10.67 2.86
CA HIS A 349 13.62 -10.75 1.41
C HIS A 349 14.79 -10.14 0.62
N SER A 350 15.44 -9.11 1.17
CA SER A 350 16.72 -8.62 0.64
C SER A 350 17.83 -9.69 0.72
N ARG A 351 17.67 -10.74 1.54
CA ARG A 351 18.67 -11.78 1.80
C ARG A 351 18.31 -13.17 1.27
N THR A 352 17.03 -13.54 1.16
CA THR A 352 16.54 -14.89 0.80
C THR A 352 15.15 -14.85 0.13
N LYS A 353 14.89 -15.68 -0.89
CA LYS A 353 13.59 -15.77 -1.61
C LYS A 353 12.50 -16.59 -0.88
N ALA A 354 12.61 -16.77 0.44
CA ALA A 354 11.69 -17.60 1.21
C ALA A 354 10.60 -16.74 1.86
N ASN A 355 9.36 -16.83 1.35
CA ASN A 355 8.21 -16.08 1.86
C ASN A 355 7.53 -16.77 3.05
N THR A 356 8.27 -17.04 4.12
CA THR A 356 7.68 -17.55 5.38
C THR A 356 7.18 -16.38 6.21
N LYS A 357 5.88 -16.35 6.50
CA LYS A 357 5.22 -15.37 7.39
C LYS A 357 5.20 -15.90 8.83
N ILE A 358 5.64 -15.08 9.77
CA ILE A 358 5.54 -15.36 11.21
C ILE A 358 4.08 -15.16 11.63
N ASN A 359 3.47 -16.21 12.21
CA ASN A 359 2.09 -16.20 12.68
C ASN A 359 1.96 -15.69 14.14
N SER A 360 2.66 -14.62 14.47
CA SER A 360 2.61 -13.99 15.78
C SER A 360 2.95 -12.52 15.68
N HIS A 361 2.57 -11.75 16.71
CA HIS A 361 3.16 -10.44 16.94
C HIS A 361 4.65 -10.60 17.28
N ILE A 362 5.39 -9.51 17.17
CA ILE A 362 6.78 -9.43 17.63
C ILE A 362 6.77 -8.66 18.94
N ILE A 363 7.47 -9.17 19.95
CA ILE A 363 7.61 -8.54 21.26
C ILE A 363 9.07 -8.59 21.64
N ALA A 364 9.61 -7.44 22.02
CA ALA A 364 11.00 -7.30 22.43
C ALA A 364 11.09 -6.55 23.76
N ALA A 365 12.14 -6.87 24.51
CA ALA A 365 12.54 -6.18 25.71
C ALA A 365 14.04 -5.91 25.63
N ASN A 366 14.46 -4.70 25.98
CA ASN A 366 15.85 -4.27 25.98
C ASN A 366 16.17 -3.54 27.29
N VAL A 367 17.39 -3.78 27.80
CA VAL A 367 18.00 -2.96 28.84
C VAL A 367 19.08 -2.14 28.15
N PRO A 368 18.87 -0.82 27.97
CA PRO A 368 19.75 0.01 27.16
C PRO A 368 21.23 -0.16 27.50
N ASN A 369 22.07 -0.30 26.48
CA ASN A 369 23.53 -0.41 26.59
C ASN A 369 24.04 -1.64 27.39
N ILE A 370 23.21 -2.64 27.67
CA ILE A 370 23.60 -3.84 28.42
C ILE A 370 23.15 -5.10 27.70
N GLN A 371 24.10 -5.97 27.38
CA GLN A 371 23.80 -7.31 26.89
C GLN A 371 23.68 -8.28 28.07
N ILE A 372 22.47 -8.76 28.34
CA ILE A 372 22.22 -9.76 29.38
C ILE A 372 22.12 -11.15 28.73
N THR A 373 22.98 -12.07 29.16
CA THR A 373 23.02 -13.45 28.65
C THR A 373 23.07 -14.45 29.80
N ASN A 374 22.80 -15.73 29.51
CA ASN A 374 22.92 -16.85 30.47
C ASN A 374 22.04 -16.75 31.74
N LEU A 375 20.86 -16.14 31.64
CA LEU A 375 19.94 -15.92 32.77
C LEU A 375 19.67 -17.18 33.62
N ASP A 376 19.63 -17.00 34.94
CA ASP A 376 19.26 -18.06 35.90
C ASP A 376 17.79 -18.49 35.75
N GLU A 377 16.91 -17.52 35.55
CA GLU A 377 15.49 -17.72 35.26
C GLU A 377 15.23 -17.23 33.82
N PRO A 378 14.47 -17.97 33.00
CA PRO A 378 14.23 -17.57 31.61
C PRO A 378 13.30 -16.36 31.55
N VAL A 379 13.40 -15.62 30.43
CA VAL A 379 12.33 -14.72 30.00
C VAL A 379 11.16 -15.55 29.52
N ASN A 380 9.95 -15.27 30.01
CA ASN A 380 8.74 -15.95 29.56
C ASN A 380 8.07 -15.11 28.47
N ILE A 381 7.78 -15.71 27.32
CA ILE A 381 7.12 -15.03 26.20
C ILE A 381 5.91 -15.85 25.78
N SER A 382 4.76 -15.22 25.68
CA SER A 382 3.52 -15.83 25.22
C SER A 382 3.02 -15.11 23.98
N PHE A 383 2.49 -15.89 23.03
CA PHE A 383 1.90 -15.38 21.80
C PHE A 383 0.56 -16.07 21.53
N ARG A 384 -0.42 -15.29 21.09
CA ARG A 384 -1.64 -15.78 20.46
C ARG A 384 -1.41 -15.76 18.94
N PRO A 385 -1.64 -16.87 18.22
CA PRO A 385 -1.54 -16.89 16.77
C PRO A 385 -2.44 -15.82 16.13
N ILE A 386 -1.92 -15.12 15.12
CA ILE A 386 -2.69 -14.10 14.38
C ILE A 386 -3.78 -14.77 13.55
N ASP A 387 -3.38 -15.77 12.76
CA ASP A 387 -4.24 -16.58 11.93
C ASP A 387 -4.54 -17.89 12.68
N GLN A 388 -5.80 -18.07 13.12
CA GLN A 388 -6.28 -19.35 13.65
C GLN A 388 -6.65 -20.26 12.48
N VAL A 389 -5.81 -21.24 12.17
CA VAL A 389 -6.18 -22.30 11.24
C VAL A 389 -7.27 -23.13 11.92
N ASN A 390 -8.51 -22.97 11.48
CA ASN A 390 -9.58 -23.85 11.90
C ASN A 390 -9.23 -25.28 11.46
N ALA A 391 -9.10 -26.20 12.41
CA ALA A 391 -8.76 -27.60 12.18
C ALA A 391 -9.82 -28.39 11.35
N ILE A 392 -10.83 -27.71 10.81
CA ILE A 392 -11.88 -28.31 9.97
C ILE A 392 -11.43 -28.42 8.51
N ASP A 393 -10.44 -27.63 8.06
CA ASP A 393 -9.95 -27.67 6.67
C ASP A 393 -8.81 -28.68 6.43
N LEU A 394 -8.54 -29.57 7.39
CA LEU A 394 -7.52 -30.63 7.32
C LEU A 394 -8.10 -32.06 7.33
N LEU A 395 -9.40 -32.21 7.11
CA LEU A 395 -10.10 -33.48 6.87
C LEU A 395 -10.86 -33.40 5.55
#